data_AF-A0A562UTM1-F1
#
_entry.id   AF-A0A562UTM1-F1
#
_cell.length_a   1.000
_cell.length_b   1.000
_cell.length_c   1.000
_cell.angle_alpha   90.00
_cell.angle_beta   90.00
_cell.angle_gamma   90.00
#
_symmetry.space_group_name_H-M   'P 1'
#
loop_
_entity.id
_entity.type
_entity.pdbx_description
1 polymer ?
#
loop_
_entity_poly.entity_id
_entity_poly.type
_entity_poly.pdbx_seq_one_letter_code
_entity_poly.pdbx_strand_id
1 'polypeptide(L)' 'MIRKAFTEHPASVGETYFQHLMHASGFGVRMVLGGFACMLHGLLPFLFVKTGSKQIETLHGKMVVNRSKLPAPIDFVI' A
#
# COMPACT_ATOMS: atom_id res chain seq x y z
N MET A 1 -5.88 -8.37 -23.13
CA MET A 1 -6.14 -7.36 -22.07
C MET A 1 -5.50 -7.74 -20.73
N ILE A 2 -5.75 -8.92 -20.16
CA ILE A 2 -5.16 -9.32 -18.86
C ILE A 2 -3.62 -9.36 -18.88
N ARG A 3 -2.99 -10.00 -19.88
CA ARG A 3 -1.51 -10.03 -19.97
C ARG A 3 -0.88 -8.63 -19.92
N LYS A 4 -1.47 -7.65 -20.59
CA LYS A 4 -1.01 -6.25 -20.60
C LYS A 4 -1.05 -5.62 -19.21
N ALA A 5 -2.15 -5.77 -18.46
CA ALA A 5 -2.25 -5.24 -17.10
C ALA A 5 -1.19 -5.84 -16.14
N PHE A 6 -0.76 -7.08 -16.37
CA PHE A 6 0.20 -7.78 -15.53
C PHE A 6 1.65 -7.61 -16.00
N THR A 7 1.89 -7.12 -17.23
CA THR A 7 3.25 -6.92 -17.77
C THR A 7 3.58 -5.48 -18.11
N GLU A 8 2.66 -4.71 -18.71
CA GLU A 8 2.87 -3.30 -19.08
C GLU A 8 2.82 -2.39 -17.84
N HIS A 9 1.96 -2.66 -16.86
CA HIS A 9 1.88 -1.85 -15.64
C HIS A 9 3.16 -1.94 -14.78
N PRO A 10 3.65 -3.14 -14.39
CA PRO A 10 4.93 -3.24 -13.67
C PRO A 10 6.10 -2.65 -14.48
N ALA A 11 6.14 -2.89 -15.79
CA ALA A 11 7.18 -2.34 -16.66
C ALA A 11 7.15 -0.81 -16.73
N SER A 12 5.96 -0.18 -16.68
CA SER A 12 5.81 1.28 -16.65
C SER A 12 6.37 1.94 -15.39
N VAL A 13 6.53 1.16 -14.31
CA VAL A 13 7.10 1.60 -13.03
C VAL A 13 8.52 1.09 -12.80
N GLY A 14 9.11 0.41 -13.80
CA GLY A 14 10.45 -0.16 -13.73
C GLY A 14 10.57 -1.38 -12.80
N GLU A 15 9.46 -2.05 -12.49
CA GLU A 15 9.42 -3.24 -11.64
C GLU A 15 9.08 -4.51 -12.44
N THR A 16 9.66 -5.65 -12.07
CA THR A 16 9.15 -6.95 -12.55
C THR A 16 7.78 -7.22 -11.91
N TYR A 17 6.95 -8.04 -12.56
CA TYR A 17 5.63 -8.40 -12.03
C TYR A 17 5.68 -8.88 -10.57
N PHE A 18 6.65 -9.73 -10.21
CA PHE A 18 6.81 -10.23 -8.85
C PHE A 18 7.28 -9.15 -7.86
N GLN A 19 8.16 -8.23 -8.28
CA GLN A 19 8.55 -7.09 -7.43
C GLN A 19 7.35 -6.20 -7.14
N HIS A 20 6.58 -5.87 -8.18
CA HIS A 20 5.39 -5.04 -8.07
C HIS A 20 4.31 -5.70 -7.21
N LEU A 21 4.04 -6.99 -7.45
CA LEU A 21 3.07 -7.76 -6.69
C LEU A 21 3.43 -7.81 -5.21
N MET A 22 4.69 -8.12 -4.87
CA MET A 22 5.14 -8.20 -3.47
C MET A 22 5.11 -6.83 -2.79
N HIS A 23 5.52 -5.78 -3.50
CA HIS A 23 5.53 -4.42 -2.95
C HIS A 23 4.11 -3.90 -2.72
N ALA A 24 3.24 -3.96 -3.74
CA ALA A 24 1.86 -3.53 -3.66
C ALA A 24 1.06 -4.33 -2.62
N SER A 25 1.20 -5.67 -2.61
CA SER A 25 0.52 -6.53 -1.64
C SER A 25 0.99 -6.27 -0.22
N GLY A 26 2.31 -6.09 0.00
CA GLY A 26 2.85 -5.75 1.32
C GLY A 26 2.40 -4.38 1.84
N PHE A 27 2.18 -3.42 0.95
CA PHE A 27 1.59 -2.12 1.28
C PHE A 27 0.11 -2.26 1.64
N GLY A 28 -0.68 -2.95 0.80
CA GLY A 28 -2.10 -3.18 1.00
C GLY A 28 -2.43 -3.95 2.29
N VAL A 29 -1.70 -5.02 2.60
CA VAL A 29 -1.89 -5.78 3.86
C VAL A 29 -1.74 -4.88 5.09
N ARG A 30 -0.75 -3.98 5.10
CA ARG A 30 -0.56 -3.03 6.21
C ARG A 30 -1.70 -2.02 6.31
N MET A 31 -2.22 -1.54 5.17
CA MET A 31 -3.40 -0.67 5.15
C MET A 31 -4.62 -1.35 5.74
N VAL A 32 -4.91 -2.60 5.33
CA VAL A 32 -6.04 -3.38 5.83
C VAL A 32 -5.91 -3.64 7.32
N LEU A 33 -4.75 -4.11 7.79
CA LEU A 33 -4.52 -4.39 9.21
C LEU A 33 -4.56 -3.11 10.07
N GLY A 34 -3.97 -2.01 9.57
CA GLY A 34 -4.03 -0.71 10.25
C GLY A 34 -5.45 -0.17 10.35
N GLY A 35 -6.22 -0.24 9.27
CA GLY A 35 -7.63 0.15 9.24
C GLY A 35 -8.48 -0.70 10.20
N PHE A 36 -8.30 -2.02 10.18
CA PHE A 36 -8.98 -2.93 11.10
C PHE A 36 -8.63 -2.64 12.57
N ALA A 37 -7.36 -2.36 12.87
CA ALA A 37 -6.93 -1.95 14.21
C ALA A 37 -7.59 -0.63 14.65
N CYS A 38 -7.74 0.34 13.75
CA CYS A 38 -8.45 1.59 14.04
C CYS A 38 -9.94 1.36 14.30
N MET A 39 -10.60 0.48 13.54
CA MET A 39 -12.01 0.14 13.76
C MET A 39 -12.21 -0.51 15.15
N LEU A 40 -11.34 -1.46 15.49
CA LEU A 40 -11.38 -2.10 16.82
C LEU A 40 -11.04 -1.12 17.94
N HIS A 41 -10.11 -0.19 17.73
CA HIS A 41 -9.82 0.89 18.68
C HIS A 41 -11.02 1.81 18.89
N GLY A 42 -11.78 2.14 17.84
CA GLY A 42 -13.00 2.93 17.95
C GLY A 42 -14.08 2.25 18.80
N LEU A 43 -14.15 0.92 18.78
CA LEU A 43 -15.05 0.13 19.63
C LEU A 43 -14.49 -0.09 21.05
N LEU A 44 -13.19 -0.32 21.14
CA LEU A 44 -12.46 -0.65 22.37
C LEU A 44 -11.27 0.31 22.51
N PRO A 45 -11.43 1.49 23.13
CA PRO A 45 -10.43 2.56 23.13
C PRO A 45 -9.13 2.22 23.84
N PHE A 46 -9.08 1.12 24.60
CA PHE A 46 -7.86 0.60 25.22
C PHE A 46 -7.05 -0.34 24.31
N LEU A 47 -7.63 -0.84 23.22
CA LEU A 47 -6.97 -1.74 22.28
C LEU A 47 -6.31 -0.94 21.14
N PHE A 48 -5.12 -1.35 20.70
CA PHE A 48 -4.44 -0.77 19.52
C PHE A 48 -4.17 0.75 19.53
N VAL A 49 -4.01 1.36 20.72
CA VAL A 49 -3.86 2.80 20.95
C VAL A 49 -2.88 3.53 20.01
N LYS A 50 -1.78 2.87 19.62
CA LYS A 50 -0.74 3.44 18.73
C LYS A 50 -0.61 2.71 17.39
N THR A 51 -1.40 1.66 17.17
CA THR A 51 -1.23 0.79 16.00
C THR A 51 -1.56 1.54 14.71
N GLY A 52 -2.67 2.27 14.67
CA GLY A 52 -3.08 3.04 13.49
C GLY A 52 -2.02 4.05 13.06
N SER A 53 -1.61 4.92 13.98
CA SER A 53 -0.61 5.96 13.73
C SER A 53 0.74 5.36 13.30
N LYS A 54 1.20 4.28 13.94
CA LYS A 54 2.45 3.61 13.56
C LYS A 54 2.39 2.96 12.18
N GLN A 55 1.24 2.41 11.76
CA GLN A 55 1.08 1.90 10.40
C GLN A 55 1.11 3.03 9.37
N ILE A 56 0.43 4.15 9.64
CA ILE A 56 0.47 5.33 8.75
C ILE A 56 1.89 5.88 8.63
N GLU A 57 2.62 6.04 9.73
CA GLU A 57 4.01 6.50 9.73
C GLU A 57 4.89 5.57 8.88
N THR A 58 4.73 4.25 9.03
CA THR A 58 5.50 3.28 8.24
C THR A 58 5.13 3.32 6.76
N LEU A 59 3.84 3.40 6.43
CA LEU A 59 3.35 3.48 5.05
C LEU A 59 3.81 4.79 4.39
N HIS A 60 3.73 5.90 5.10
CA HIS A 60 4.21 7.20 4.66
C HIS A 60 5.73 7.18 4.41
N GLY A 61 6.51 6.62 5.35
CA GLY A 61 7.95 6.45 5.17
C GLY A 61 8.29 5.65 3.91
N LYS A 62 7.59 4.53 3.68
CA LYS A 62 7.75 3.72 2.45
C LYS A 62 7.37 4.50 1.18
N MET A 63 6.29 5.27 1.22
CA MET A 63 5.84 6.07 0.09
C MET A 63 6.84 7.18 -0.26
N VAL A 64 7.40 7.86 0.75
CA VAL A 64 8.40 8.92 0.55
C VAL A 64 9.72 8.36 0.05
N VAL A 65 10.21 7.24 0.63
CA VAL A 65 11.45 6.58 0.17
C VAL A 65 11.33 6.11 -1.27
N ASN A 66 10.16 5.59 -1.68
CA ASN A 66 9.93 5.13 -3.04
C ASN A 66 9.42 6.22 -4.01
N ARG A 67 9.26 7.48 -3.56
CA ARG A 67 8.68 8.58 -4.36
C ARG A 67 9.39 8.82 -5.68
N SER A 68 10.71 8.66 -5.73
CA SER A 68 11.51 8.83 -6.96
C SER A 68 11.25 7.75 -8.02
N LYS A 69 10.54 6.68 -7.66
CA LYS A 69 10.19 5.56 -8.53
C LYS A 69 8.69 5.46 -8.82
N LEU A 70 7.87 6.33 -8.23
CA LEU A 70 6.42 6.32 -8.45
C LEU A 70 6.10 6.99 -9.78
N PRO A 71 5.43 6.30 -10.72
CA PRO A 71 4.86 6.95 -11.90
C PRO A 71 3.75 7.92 -11.48
N ALA A 72 3.29 8.72 -12.46
CA ALA A 72 2.11 9.56 -12.33
C ALA A 72 0.95 8.77 -11.66
N PRO A 73 0.11 9.44 -10.84
CA PRO A 73 -0.97 8.79 -10.13
C PRO A 73 -1.79 7.95 -11.11
N ILE A 74 -1.86 6.64 -10.86
CA ILE A 74 -2.87 5.80 -11.48
C ILE A 74 -4.18 6.22 -10.83
N ASP A 75 -4.94 7.07 -11.52
CA ASP A 75 -6.34 7.28 -11.22
C ASP A 75 -6.98 5.88 -11.21
N PHE A 76 -7.47 5.45 -10.04
CA PHE A 76 -8.30 4.26 -9.91
C PHE A 76 -9.66 4.54 -10.56
N VAL A 77 -9.67 4.82 -11.86
CA VAL A 77 -10.84 4.80 -12.72
C VAL A 77 -10.88 3.39 -13.30
N ILE A 78 -11.73 2.57 -12.69
CA ILE A 78 -12.46 1.54 -13.42
C ILE A 78 -13.34 2.26 -14.45
#